data_AF-A0A136NDN6-F1
#
_entry.id   AF-A0A136NDN6-F1
#
_cell.length_a   1.000
_cell.length_b   1.000
_cell.length_c   1.000
_cell.angle_alpha   90.00
_cell.angle_beta   90.00
_cell.angle_gamma   90.00
#
_symmetry.space_group_name_H-M   'P 1'
#
loop_
_entity.id
_entity.type
_entity.pdbx_description
1 polymer ?
#
loop_
_entity_poly.entity_id
_entity_poly.type
_entity_poly.pdbx_seq_one_letter_code
_entity_poly.pdbx_strand_id
1 'polypeptide(L)'
;MQYMWLWIDEFIGKGLDAMTILQFLALLSTTLVPIALPLGILFASIMTFGNLGETSELVAIKSAGISIAKFAKPLFFFIVLITILSFLFNNYVIPQAAMKVIRLQYDIGEKKPTVAIKPGSFLFRH
;
A
#
# COMPACT_ATOMS: atom_id res chain seq x y z
N MET A 1 4.96 -10.16 -2.98
CA MET A 1 4.18 -10.43 -4.21
C MET A 1 3.85 -11.92 -4.41
N GLN A 2 4.76 -12.85 -4.11
CA GLN A 2 4.49 -14.31 -4.25
C GLN A 2 3.27 -14.79 -3.43
N TYR A 3 3.09 -14.28 -2.21
CA TYR A 3 1.97 -14.68 -1.35
C TYR A 3 0.60 -14.26 -1.88
N MET A 4 0.49 -13.16 -2.64
CA MET A 4 -0.80 -12.69 -3.15
C MET A 4 -1.43 -13.66 -4.17
N TRP A 5 -0.59 -14.26 -5.02
CA TRP A 5 -1.02 -15.25 -6.00
C TRP A 5 -1.55 -16.53 -5.36
N LEU A 6 -0.84 -17.03 -4.33
CA LEU A 6 -1.26 -18.23 -3.60
C LEU A 6 -2.64 -18.06 -2.94
N TRP A 7 -2.93 -16.85 -2.44
CA TRP A 7 -4.21 -16.55 -1.79
C TRP A 7 -5.31 -16.41 -2.83
N ILE A 8 -5.03 -15.75 -3.97
CA ILE A 8 -5.97 -15.65 -5.11
C ILE A 8 -6.36 -17.04 -5.64
N ASP A 9 -5.39 -17.93 -5.87
CA ASP A 9 -5.65 -19.29 -6.37
C ASP A 9 -6.49 -20.11 -5.37
N GLU A 10 -6.21 -19.96 -4.07
CA GLU A 10 -6.97 -20.63 -3.02
C GLU A 10 -8.41 -20.10 -2.89
N PHE A 11 -8.64 -18.81 -3.14
CA PHE A 11 -9.98 -18.22 -3.12
C PHE A 11 -10.79 -18.54 -4.38
N ILE A 12 -10.16 -18.54 -5.56
CA ILE A 12 -10.79 -18.89 -6.84
C ILE A 12 -11.16 -20.38 -6.85
N GLY A 13 -10.28 -21.26 -6.37
CA GLY A 13 -10.56 -22.70 -6.26
C GLY A 13 -11.67 -23.06 -5.26
N LYS A 14 -12.04 -22.13 -4.37
CA LYS A 14 -13.08 -22.31 -3.35
C LYS A 14 -14.44 -21.72 -3.73
N GLY A 15 -14.66 -21.21 -4.95
CA GLY A 15 -16.00 -20.76 -5.41
C GLY A 15 -16.57 -19.60 -4.59
N LEU A 16 -15.72 -18.64 -4.22
CA LEU A 16 -16.11 -17.43 -3.50
C LEU A 16 -16.83 -16.43 -4.42
N ASP A 17 -17.79 -15.71 -3.85
CA ASP A 17 -18.50 -14.64 -4.53
C ASP A 17 -17.53 -13.53 -4.98
N ALA A 18 -17.67 -13.07 -6.23
CA ALA A 18 -16.75 -12.10 -6.86
C ALA A 18 -16.66 -10.79 -6.07
N MET A 19 -17.75 -10.39 -5.40
CA MET A 19 -17.78 -9.22 -4.53
C MET A 19 -16.86 -9.37 -3.31
N THR A 20 -16.69 -10.58 -2.78
CA THR A 20 -15.80 -10.86 -1.64
C THR A 20 -14.33 -10.77 -2.05
N ILE A 21 -14.01 -11.25 -3.26
CA ILE A 21 -12.67 -11.13 -3.84
C ILE A 21 -12.31 -9.66 -4.05
N LEU A 22 -13.24 -8.85 -4.55
CA LEU A 22 -13.04 -7.41 -4.74
C LEU A 22 -12.80 -6.68 -3.41
N GLN A 23 -13.57 -6.99 -2.36
CA GLN A 23 -13.32 -6.44 -1.02
C GLN A 23 -11.94 -6.83 -0.49
N PHE A 24 -11.53 -8.09 -0.67
CA PHE A 24 -10.22 -8.56 -0.24
C PHE A 24 -9.08 -7.85 -0.98
N LEU A 25 -9.20 -7.69 -2.30
CA LEU A 25 -8.23 -6.94 -3.10
C LEU A 25 -8.15 -5.46 -2.69
N ALA A 26 -9.30 -4.82 -2.42
CA ALA A 26 -9.35 -3.44 -1.95
C ALA A 26 -8.75 -3.27 -0.53
N LEU A 27 -8.95 -4.26 0.34
CA LEU A 27 -8.32 -4.32 1.65
C LEU A 27 -6.80 -4.49 1.53
N LEU A 28 -6.33 -5.34 0.63
CA LEU A 28 -4.90 -5.47 0.34
C LEU A 28 -4.31 -4.18 -0.22
N SER A 29 -4.96 -3.54 -1.18
CA SER A 29 -4.44 -2.31 -1.80
C SER A 29 -4.31 -1.17 -0.80
N THR A 30 -5.24 -1.10 0.17
CA THR A 30 -5.19 -0.16 1.30
C THR A 30 -3.89 -0.27 2.12
N THR A 31 -3.30 -1.47 2.23
CA THR A 31 -2.01 -1.66 2.91
C THR A 31 -0.81 -1.15 2.11
N LEU A 32 -0.95 -0.97 0.79
CA LEU A 32 0.10 -0.48 -0.10
C LEU A 32 0.13 1.05 -0.17
N VAL A 33 -1.01 1.72 0.07
CA VAL A 33 -1.14 3.19 0.02
C VAL A 33 -0.08 3.92 0.86
N PRO A 34 0.19 3.56 2.13
CA PRO A 34 1.17 4.27 2.95
C PRO A 34 2.61 4.17 2.43
N ILE A 35 2.92 3.14 1.63
CA ILE A 35 4.23 2.93 1.01
C ILE A 35 4.30 3.66 -0.34
N ALA A 36 3.21 3.65 -1.11
CA ALA A 36 3.11 4.30 -2.40
C ALA A 36 3.17 5.85 -2.29
N LEU A 37 2.56 6.43 -1.26
CA LEU A 37 2.55 7.88 -1.01
C LEU A 37 3.95 8.51 -0.91
N PRO A 38 4.85 8.06 -0.01
CA PRO A 38 6.19 8.64 0.11
C PRO A 38 7.05 8.38 -1.12
N LEU A 39 6.93 7.20 -1.75
CA LEU A 39 7.65 6.89 -2.99
C LEU A 39 7.22 7.82 -4.14
N GLY A 40 5.93 8.05 -4.32
CA GLY A 40 5.40 8.93 -5.36
C GLY A 40 5.92 10.37 -5.24
N ILE A 41 5.99 10.91 -4.01
CA ILE A 41 6.54 12.24 -3.75
C ILE A 41 8.03 12.30 -4.07
N LEU A 42 8.78 11.28 -3.67
CA LEU A 42 10.20 11.21 -3.95
C LEU A 42 10.45 11.25 -5.46
N PHE A 43 9.73 10.43 -6.23
CA PHE A 43 9.78 10.46 -7.70
C PHE A 43 9.38 11.81 -8.28
N ALA A 44 8.25 12.38 -7.85
CA ALA A 44 7.78 13.67 -8.32
C ALA A 44 8.80 14.80 -8.04
N SER A 45 9.43 14.79 -6.86
CA SER A 45 10.45 15.76 -6.49
C SER A 45 11.69 15.64 -7.37
N ILE A 46 12.17 14.42 -7.62
CA ILE A 46 13.33 14.18 -8.49
C ILE A 46 13.04 14.63 -9.91
N MET A 47 11.86 14.30 -10.46
CA MET A 47 11.46 14.75 -11.80
C MET A 47 11.35 16.27 -11.90
N THR A 48 10.74 16.92 -10.89
CA THR A 48 10.56 18.37 -10.87
C THR A 48 11.92 19.08 -10.79
N PHE A 49 12.79 18.68 -9.87
CA PHE A 49 14.13 19.26 -9.76
C PHE A 49 15.04 18.90 -10.93
N GLY A 50 14.90 17.71 -11.50
CA GLY A 50 15.62 17.28 -12.70
C GLY A 50 15.27 18.16 -13.90
N ASN A 51 13.98 18.38 -14.15
CA ASN A 51 13.49 19.25 -15.23
C ASN A 51 13.89 20.72 -15.04
N LEU A 52 13.84 21.23 -13.80
CA LEU A 52 14.34 22.58 -13.46
C LEU A 52 15.85 22.73 -13.69
N GLY A 53 16.60 21.64 -13.54
CA GLY A 53 18.03 21.59 -13.84
C GLY A 53 18.32 21.64 -15.34
N GLU A 54 17.55 20.91 -16.15
CA GLU A 54 17.67 20.90 -17.62
C GLU A 54 17.28 22.23 -18.26
N THR A 55 16.19 22.84 -17.77
CA THR A 55 15.67 24.12 -18.29
C THR A 55 16.49 25.34 -17.89
N SER A 56 17.60 25.16 -17.15
CA SER A 56 18.43 26.24 -16.58
C SER A 56 17.66 27.24 -15.70
N GLU A 57 16.38 27.00 -15.40
CA GLU A 57 15.56 27.82 -14.50
C GLU A 57 16.15 27.81 -13.09
N LEU A 58 16.67 26.67 -12.64
CA LEU A 58 17.35 26.56 -11.35
C LEU A 58 18.60 27.44 -11.27
N VAL A 59 19.34 27.57 -12.38
CA VAL A 59 20.55 28.41 -12.49
C VAL A 59 20.16 29.89 -12.57
N ALA A 60 19.08 30.22 -13.27
CA ALA A 60 18.54 31.58 -13.35
C ALA A 60 18.06 32.08 -11.98
N ILE A 61 17.31 31.25 -11.23
CA ILE A 61 16.83 31.56 -9.87
C ILE A 61 18.00 31.80 -8.91
N LYS A 62 19.04 30.95 -8.99
CA LYS A 62 20.24 31.09 -8.17
C LYS A 62 21.03 32.35 -8.53
N SER A 63 21.12 32.67 -9.82
CA SER A 63 21.79 33.88 -10.33
C SER A 63 21.03 35.17 -10.00
N ALA A 64 19.70 35.10 -9.87
CA ALA A 64 18.84 36.19 -9.41
C ALA A 64 18.93 36.46 -7.89
N GLY A 65 19.80 35.73 -7.17
CA GLY A 65 20.02 35.89 -5.73
C GLY A 65 18.93 35.24 -4.85
N ILE A 66 18.02 34.47 -5.43
CA ILE A 66 16.98 33.76 -4.68
C ILE A 66 17.55 32.43 -4.18
N SER A 67 17.49 32.23 -2.87
CA SER A 67 17.85 30.97 -2.23
C SER A 67 16.93 29.83 -2.69
N ILE A 68 17.52 28.76 -3.21
CA ILE A 68 16.85 27.50 -3.57
C ILE A 68 16.06 26.93 -2.38
N ALA A 69 16.50 27.17 -1.14
CA ALA A 69 15.78 26.74 0.06
C ALA A 69 14.42 27.44 0.22
N LYS A 70 14.23 28.68 -0.28
CA LYS A 70 12.90 29.32 -0.31
C LYS A 70 11.99 28.66 -1.35
N PHE A 71 12.54 28.21 -2.47
CA PHE A 71 11.79 27.50 -3.51
C PHE A 71 11.34 26.11 -3.06
N ALA A 72 12.12 25.45 -2.18
CA ALA A 72 11.76 24.16 -1.60
C ALA A 72 10.67 24.24 -0.49
N LYS A 73 10.33 25.43 0.01
CA LYS A 73 9.28 25.61 1.05
C LYS A 73 7.90 25.04 0.68
N PRO A 74 7.33 25.29 -0.52
CA PRO A 74 6.07 24.66 -0.91
C PRO A 74 6.16 23.14 -0.90
N LEU A 75 7.29 22.58 -1.35
CA LEU A 75 7.53 21.13 -1.34
C LEU A 75 7.51 20.57 0.09
N PHE A 76 8.12 21.29 1.04
CA PHE A 76 8.10 20.93 2.45
C PHE A 76 6.67 20.92 3.03
N PHE A 77 5.83 21.90 2.68
CA PHE A 77 4.44 21.93 3.09
C PHE A 77 3.65 20.71 2.57
N PHE A 78 3.84 20.34 1.30
CA PHE A 78 3.24 19.14 0.72
C PHE A 78 3.69 17.86 1.41
N ILE A 79 4.99 17.76 1.74
CA ILE A 79 5.53 16.60 2.47
C ILE A 79 4.87 16.47 3.84
N VAL A 80 4.80 17.56 4.61
CA VAL A 80 4.16 17.56 5.94
C VAL A 80 2.69 17.16 5.86
N LEU A 81 1.95 17.70 4.88
CA LEU A 81 0.54 17.36 4.66
C LEU A 81 0.39 15.85 4.40
N ILE A 82 1.21 15.28 3.52
CA ILE A 82 1.12 13.85 3.17
C ILE A 82 1.59 12.96 4.31
N THR A 83 2.57 13.39 5.11
CA THR A 83 2.94 12.68 6.34
C THR A 83 1.76 12.58 7.30
N ILE A 84 1.00 13.66 7.51
CA ILE A 84 -0.20 13.66 8.37
C ILE A 84 -1.28 12.72 7.81
N LEU A 85 -1.55 12.80 6.50
CA LEU A 85 -2.49 11.90 5.81
C LEU A 85 -2.09 10.43 5.94
N SER A 86 -0.80 10.12 5.73
CA SER A 86 -0.27 8.76 5.83
C SER A 86 -0.34 8.24 7.28
N PHE A 87 -0.05 9.09 8.26
CA PHE A 87 -0.18 8.76 9.68
C PHE A 87 -1.63 8.44 10.07
N LEU A 88 -2.59 9.24 9.59
CA LEU A 88 -4.02 9.00 9.78
C LEU A 88 -4.46 7.69 9.10
N PHE A 89 -4.02 7.45 7.88
CA PHE A 89 -4.32 6.20 7.15
C PHE A 89 -3.79 4.98 7.89
N ASN A 90 -2.56 5.07 8.43
CA ASN A 90 -1.94 3.99 9.17
C ASN A 90 -2.64 3.71 10.51
N ASN A 91 -3.01 4.77 11.26
CA ASN A 91 -3.66 4.61 12.57
C ASN A 91 -5.13 4.21 12.49
N TYR A 92 -5.87 4.64 11.47
CA TYR A 92 -7.33 4.43 11.43
C TYR A 92 -7.76 3.39 10.39
N VAL A 93 -7.13 3.37 9.22
CA VAL A 93 -7.60 2.57 8.09
C VAL A 93 -6.99 1.16 8.12
N ILE A 94 -5.69 1.03 8.39
CA ILE A 94 -5.01 -0.28 8.46
C ILE A 94 -5.58 -1.20 9.55
N PRO A 95 -5.79 -0.77 10.82
CA PRO A 95 -6.30 -1.69 11.84
C PRO A 95 -7.75 -2.12 11.56
N GLN A 96 -8.58 -1.23 11.00
CA GLN A 96 -9.93 -1.59 10.59
C GLN A 96 -9.93 -2.55 9.39
N ALA A 97 -9.02 -2.34 8.44
CA ALA A 97 -8.82 -3.26 7.33
C ALA A 97 -8.36 -4.64 7.83
N ALA A 98 -7.40 -4.70 8.75
CA ALA A 98 -6.89 -5.95 9.32
C ALA A 98 -7.99 -6.74 10.04
N MET A 99 -8.81 -6.06 10.86
CA MET A 99 -9.96 -6.68 11.53
C MET A 99 -10.98 -7.26 10.54
N LYS A 100 -11.22 -6.57 9.42
CA LYS A 100 -12.15 -7.02 8.38
C LYS A 100 -11.61 -8.20 7.58
N VAL A 101 -10.30 -8.23 7.32
CA VAL A 101 -9.61 -9.37 6.69
C VAL A 101 -9.67 -10.61 7.59
N ILE A 102 -9.45 -10.47 8.90
CA ILE A 102 -9.54 -11.59 9.85
C ILE A 102 -10.97 -12.14 9.90
N ARG A 103 -11.99 -11.27 9.95
CA ARG A 103 -13.40 -11.72 9.91
C ARG A 103 -13.75 -12.43 8.62
N LEU A 104 -13.30 -11.92 7.47
CA LEU A 104 -13.51 -12.58 6.17
C LEU A 104 -12.82 -13.96 6.13
N GLN A 105 -11.62 -14.09 6.69
CA GLN A 105 -10.95 -15.40 6.80
C GLN A 105 -11.70 -16.37 7.72
N TYR A 106 -12.23 -15.88 8.85
CA TYR A 106 -13.05 -16.69 9.76
C TYR A 106 -14.38 -17.11 9.12
N ASP A 107 -15.08 -16.20 8.44
CA ASP A 107 -16.34 -16.51 7.73
C ASP A 107 -16.12 -17.55 6.62
N ILE A 108 -14.98 -17.48 5.91
CA ILE A 108 -14.60 -18.46 4.89
C ILE A 108 -14.21 -19.81 5.53
N GLY A 109 -13.60 -19.79 6.70
CA GLY A 109 -13.24 -20.98 7.48
C GLY A 109 -14.45 -21.69 8.09
N GLU A 110 -15.39 -20.95 8.69
CA GLU A 110 -16.59 -21.51 9.32
C GLU A 110 -17.66 -21.92 8.31
N LYS A 111 -17.83 -21.18 7.19
CA LYS A 111 -18.79 -21.59 6.13
C LYS A 111 -18.31 -22.77 5.29
N LYS A 112 -17.05 -23.21 5.42
CA LYS A 112 -16.52 -24.41 4.74
C LYS A 112 -15.73 -25.30 5.70
N PRO A 113 -16.42 -26.12 6.52
CA PRO A 113 -15.80 -27.18 7.33
C PRO A 113 -15.30 -28.36 6.47
N THR A 114 -14.78 -28.10 5.27
CA THR A 114 -14.23 -29.12 4.35
C THR A 114 -12.72 -28.95 4.15
N VAL A 115 -12.10 -27.90 4.69
CA VAL A 115 -10.65 -27.64 4.55
C VAL A 115 -9.87 -27.96 5.85
N ALA A 116 -10.46 -28.77 6.74
CA ALA A 116 -9.75 -29.37 7.87
C ALA A 116 -9.09 -30.71 7.52
N ILE A 117 -9.19 -31.18 6.27
CA ILE A 117 -8.49 -32.40 5.81
C ILE A 117 -7.68 -32.07 4.56
N LYS A 118 -6.42 -31.69 4.75
CA LYS A 118 -5.37 -32.09 3.80
C LYS A 118 -5.06 -33.57 4.12
N PRO A 119 -5.41 -34.53 3.25
CA PRO A 119 -5.02 -35.92 3.45
C PRO A 119 -3.51 -36.02 3.19
N GLY A 120 -2.70 -36.32 4.21
CA GLY A 120 -1.32 -36.76 3.97
C GLY A 120 -0.21 -36.46 4.97
N SER A 121 -0.44 -35.83 6.13
CA SER A 121 0.62 -35.71 7.16
C SER A 121 0.21 -36.30 8.50
N PHE A 122 -0.04 -37.62 8.51
CA PHE A 122 0.04 -38.42 9.72
C PHE A 122 1.53 -38.58 10.08
N LEU A 123 2.04 -37.70 10.94
CA LEU A 123 3.27 -37.98 11.68
C LEU A 123 2.85 -38.76 12.94
N PHE A 124 2.82 -40.09 12.80
CA PHE A 124 2.82 -41.00 13.94
C PHE A 124 4.07 -40.70 14.79
N ARG A 125 3.88 -40.35 16.06
CA ARG A 125 4.95 -40.39 17.05
C ARG A 125 4.39 -40.94 18.36
N HIS A 126 4.64 -42.23 18.57
CA HIS A 126 5.07 -42.74 19.87
C HIS A 126 6.57 -42.97 19.77
#